data_AF-A0A8E6ET92-F1
#
_entry.id   AF-A0A8E6ET92-F1
#
_cell.length_a   1.000
_cell.length_b   1.000
_cell.length_c   1.000
_cell.angle_alpha   90.00
_cell.angle_beta   90.00
_cell.angle_gamma   90.00
#
_symmetry.space_group_name_H-M   'P 1'
#
loop_
_entity.id
_entity.type
_entity.pdbx_description
1 polymer ?
#
loop_
_entity_poly.entity_id
_entity_poly.type
_entity_poly.pdbx_seq_one_letter_code
_entity_poly.pdbx_strand_id
1 'polypeptide(L)'
;MLSIFRKLSLAGLLLVTANSASKATDYTWNGTSGNGTAVPNQANFSQASNWLGTGAVPVSDVNNTQLYFGGPGTYTNINWDAGPSFSAYSYIVNNQAPGDYNLNANTTKNLGIGAGGIAIQSTGTSSNYRQFIIGNGFLGLTAEATQTWSASAAYSIINVQGSYNNAGFNTTLSTGYNTSSIVFGLGSVISGSGGLTATGPGTVQIQGTSNTYTGSTIVQGNAILDIYNIANGGSVSSIGASDSSASNLVLLGGTLQIRRQDPVNATMSSDRSFSVANGSSTILIDANSYSSFSVFLTGNQTTIATGSTLVKSGNGDLYLGSINAASSSPTGSIVVTGGTLHISGNTVNANLTVQGTTGVLAGGNTGGQGYNGTIYPNVGSIPASYYSPSAGENVIYGTVYVNGGTLAPGNIGSGASNHLTMSVANSVTFANANATFAVGLGGNSPQGGSGSDFYSQLRVYNSAVSLGNATLQAILYYTPGVNDQLYIINNRGGTTTGTFNGLPQGATITISAVGAAASAYTAQISYTGNEALGTLTGGNDVVLYNFSPVPEPAMLLSVVALGAGFFGILRRRRTATASI
;
A
#
# COMPACT_ATOMS: atom_id res chain seq x y z
N MET A 1 -4.10 -62.69 79.46
CA MET A 1 -3.20 -62.15 80.49
C MET A 1 -3.10 -60.64 80.27
N LEU A 2 -3.69 -59.88 81.21
CA LEU A 2 -3.55 -58.46 81.57
C LEU A 2 -2.73 -57.54 80.62
N SER A 3 -3.31 -56.49 80.00
CA SER A 3 -3.67 -55.13 80.54
C SER A 3 -2.57 -54.08 80.19
N ILE A 4 -2.75 -52.85 79.68
CA ILE A 4 -3.87 -51.87 79.61
C ILE A 4 -3.41 -50.64 78.76
N PHE A 5 -4.31 -50.06 77.93
CA PHE A 5 -4.54 -48.65 77.49
C PHE A 5 -3.40 -47.70 77.03
N ARG A 6 -3.57 -46.72 76.10
CA ARG A 6 -4.70 -45.82 75.80
C ARG A 6 -4.49 -45.05 74.46
N LYS A 7 -5.56 -44.97 73.64
CA LYS A 7 -6.15 -43.78 72.93
C LYS A 7 -5.31 -42.97 71.89
N LEU A 8 -5.85 -42.50 70.77
CA LEU A 8 -7.14 -42.64 70.07
C LEU A 8 -6.97 -42.05 68.64
N SER A 9 -7.72 -42.63 67.69
CA SER A 9 -8.00 -42.29 66.28
C SER A 9 -8.49 -40.85 66.01
N LEU A 10 -8.75 -40.32 64.80
CA LEU A 10 -9.11 -40.84 63.47
C LEU A 10 -9.04 -39.65 62.45
N ALA A 11 -8.99 -39.96 61.17
CA ALA A 11 -8.97 -39.04 60.02
C ALA A 11 -10.25 -38.19 59.80
N GLY A 12 -10.11 -37.06 59.08
CA GLY A 12 -11.23 -36.27 58.56
C GLY A 12 -10.83 -35.05 57.71
N LEU A 13 -10.84 -35.22 56.39
CA LEU A 13 -11.48 -34.39 55.35
C LEU A 13 -11.46 -32.84 55.40
N LEU A 14 -10.79 -32.25 54.39
CA LEU A 14 -11.11 -31.06 53.57
C LEU A 14 -11.72 -29.78 54.22
N LEU A 15 -10.97 -28.67 54.20
CA LEU A 15 -11.30 -27.38 53.54
C LEU A 15 -10.17 -26.36 53.80
N VAL A 16 -9.35 -26.01 52.81
CA VAL A 16 -8.45 -24.85 52.90
C VAL A 16 -9.02 -23.74 52.04
N THR A 17 -9.72 -22.81 52.69
CA THR A 17 -9.97 -21.46 52.18
C THR A 17 -8.72 -20.60 52.40
N ALA A 18 -8.33 -19.87 51.36
CA ALA A 18 -7.21 -18.95 51.36
C ALA A 18 -7.42 -17.79 52.35
N ASN A 19 -6.37 -17.39 53.08
CA ASN A 19 -5.98 -15.99 53.09
C ASN A 19 -4.51 -15.79 53.50
N SER A 20 -3.88 -14.89 52.76
CA SER A 20 -2.48 -14.51 52.70
C SER A 20 -1.97 -13.74 53.92
N ALA A 21 -0.76 -14.10 54.40
CA ALA A 21 0.32 -13.17 54.79
C ALA A 21 1.52 -13.96 55.34
N SER A 22 2.57 -14.19 54.55
CA SER A 22 3.89 -14.57 55.08
C SER A 22 4.84 -13.38 55.00
N LYS A 23 5.13 -12.81 56.17
CA LYS A 23 6.20 -11.84 56.40
C LYS A 23 7.53 -12.43 55.92
N ALA A 24 8.22 -11.72 55.03
CA ALA A 24 9.63 -11.97 54.77
C ALA A 24 10.45 -11.43 55.96
N THR A 25 11.36 -12.25 56.47
CA THR A 25 12.38 -11.84 57.43
C THR A 25 13.46 -11.03 56.71
N ASP A 26 13.57 -9.75 57.05
CA ASP A 26 14.65 -8.87 56.63
C ASP A 26 15.97 -9.30 57.29
N TYR A 27 16.98 -9.61 56.47
CA TYR A 27 18.38 -9.69 56.92
C TYR A 27 19.04 -8.34 56.59
N THR A 28 19.29 -7.53 57.61
CA THR A 28 20.08 -6.30 57.51
C THR A 28 21.57 -6.62 57.67
N TRP A 29 22.36 -6.42 56.62
CA TRP A 29 23.81 -6.43 56.70
C TRP A 29 24.34 -4.99 56.76
N ASN A 30 24.93 -4.61 57.90
CA ASN A 30 25.68 -3.37 58.06
C ASN A 30 27.16 -3.65 57.78
N GLY A 31 27.62 -3.38 56.57
CA GLY A 31 29.04 -3.43 56.20
C GLY A 31 29.53 -2.04 55.77
N THR A 32 30.39 -1.42 56.56
CA THR A 32 31.15 -0.21 56.22
C THR A 32 32.24 -0.51 55.18
N SER A 33 32.52 0.48 54.34
CA SER A 33 33.51 0.46 53.26
C SER A 33 34.88 -0.08 53.69
N GLY A 34 35.27 -1.24 53.16
CA GLY A 34 36.60 -1.82 53.26
C GLY A 34 37.02 -2.39 51.92
N ASN A 35 38.17 -1.92 51.43
CA ASN A 35 38.78 -2.33 50.18
C ASN A 35 39.21 -3.81 50.23
N GLY A 36 38.84 -4.61 49.24
CA GLY A 36 39.41 -5.93 48.96
C GLY A 36 38.97 -7.10 49.85
N THR A 37 37.98 -7.87 49.40
CA THR A 37 37.92 -9.34 49.56
C THR A 37 36.82 -9.91 48.67
N ALA A 38 37.12 -11.05 48.02
CA ALA A 38 36.26 -11.71 47.04
C ALA A 38 34.92 -12.15 47.65
N VAL A 39 33.83 -11.82 46.95
CA VAL A 39 32.46 -12.23 47.30
C VAL A 39 32.24 -13.69 46.85
N PRO A 40 31.55 -14.54 47.63
CA PRO A 40 31.32 -15.94 47.25
C PRO A 40 30.45 -16.06 45.99
N ASN A 41 30.97 -16.85 45.05
CA ASN A 41 30.37 -17.21 43.78
C ASN A 41 29.24 -18.25 44.02
N GLN A 42 28.00 -17.79 44.26
CA GLN A 42 26.72 -18.47 44.01
C GLN A 42 25.57 -17.75 44.75
N ALA A 43 25.04 -16.70 44.14
CA ALA A 43 23.68 -16.25 44.44
C ALA A 43 22.98 -15.92 43.12
N ASN A 44 21.93 -16.67 42.80
CA ASN A 44 20.98 -16.30 41.76
C ASN A 44 20.36 -14.96 42.15
N PHE A 45 20.88 -13.86 41.61
CA PHE A 45 20.28 -12.53 41.76
C PHE A 45 19.00 -12.46 40.92
N SER A 46 17.89 -12.99 41.45
CA SER A 46 16.57 -12.84 40.81
C SER A 46 15.82 -11.59 41.28
N GLN A 47 16.23 -10.92 42.37
CA GLN A 47 15.62 -9.67 42.82
C GLN A 47 16.61 -8.79 43.60
N ALA A 48 17.38 -7.94 42.90
CA ALA A 48 17.98 -6.75 43.51
C ALA A 48 17.13 -5.54 43.12
N SER A 49 15.99 -5.37 43.81
CA SER A 49 15.00 -4.32 43.51
C SER A 49 15.29 -2.96 44.13
N ASN A 50 16.39 -2.81 44.86
CA ASN A 50 16.89 -1.51 45.32
C ASN A 50 18.39 -1.68 45.49
N TRP A 51 19.19 -0.87 44.80
CA TRP A 51 20.58 -0.48 45.12
C TRP A 51 21.29 -0.09 43.81
N LEU A 52 21.04 1.15 43.37
CA LEU A 52 21.96 1.86 42.51
C LEU A 52 22.22 3.24 43.14
N GLY A 53 23.06 3.23 44.19
CA GLY A 53 23.90 4.38 44.47
C GLY A 53 24.93 4.52 43.34
N THR A 54 25.42 5.73 43.11
CA THR A 54 26.22 6.20 41.96
C THR A 54 27.63 5.56 41.78
N GLY A 55 27.79 4.27 42.06
CA GLY A 55 29.04 3.53 41.87
C GLY A 55 28.90 2.39 40.87
N ALA A 56 29.83 2.28 39.93
CA ALA A 56 29.92 1.17 38.98
C ALA A 56 30.19 -0.14 39.73
N VAL A 57 29.33 -1.15 39.55
CA VAL A 57 29.54 -2.51 40.06
C VAL A 57 30.00 -3.39 38.88
N PRO A 58 31.24 -3.89 38.87
CA PRO A 58 31.66 -4.87 37.87
C PRO A 58 30.99 -6.22 38.16
N VAL A 59 30.33 -6.79 37.15
CA VAL A 59 29.75 -8.14 37.22
C VAL A 59 30.67 -9.05 36.40
N SER A 60 31.45 -9.89 37.06
CA SER A 60 32.23 -10.96 36.43
C SER A 60 31.52 -12.30 36.64
N ASP A 61 31.31 -13.06 35.57
CA ASP A 61 30.76 -14.42 35.51
C ASP A 61 29.24 -14.61 35.65
N VAL A 62 28.50 -14.32 34.58
CA VAL A 62 27.21 -15.00 34.33
C VAL A 62 26.93 -15.11 32.83
N ASN A 63 26.97 -16.34 32.30
CA ASN A 63 26.33 -16.67 31.04
C ASN A 63 24.84 -16.33 31.17
N ASN A 64 24.33 -15.43 30.32
CA ASN A 64 22.94 -14.95 30.30
C ASN A 64 22.60 -13.92 31.40
N THR A 65 23.33 -12.80 31.46
CA THR A 65 22.99 -11.69 32.37
C THR A 65 21.81 -10.89 31.83
N GLN A 66 20.68 -10.90 32.54
CA GLN A 66 19.54 -10.01 32.30
C GLN A 66 19.67 -8.77 33.20
N LEU A 67 19.68 -7.59 32.61
CA LEU A 67 19.69 -6.33 33.36
C LEU A 67 18.25 -5.83 33.53
N TYR A 68 17.79 -5.77 34.78
CA TYR A 68 16.45 -5.30 35.13
C TYR A 68 16.50 -3.85 35.65
N PHE A 69 15.60 -3.01 35.16
CA PHE A 69 15.46 -1.62 35.61
C PHE A 69 14.32 -1.52 36.62
N GLY A 70 14.68 -1.21 37.87
CA GLY A 70 13.71 -0.98 38.94
C GLY A 70 13.01 0.37 38.80
N GLY A 71 11.82 0.39 38.20
CA GLY A 71 10.89 1.53 38.17
C GLY A 71 11.17 2.62 37.11
N PRO A 72 10.18 3.46 36.76
CA PRO A 72 10.38 4.54 35.78
C PRO A 72 11.40 5.57 36.27
N GLY A 73 12.26 6.04 35.37
CA GLY A 73 13.36 6.94 35.72
C GLY A 73 14.32 7.23 34.56
N THR A 74 15.19 8.22 34.78
CA THR A 74 16.31 8.53 33.86
C THR A 74 17.58 7.87 34.40
N TYR A 75 18.16 6.96 33.63
CA TYR A 75 19.40 6.28 33.99
C TYR A 75 20.57 6.92 33.25
N THR A 76 21.56 7.40 34.00
CA THR A 76 22.80 8.00 33.46
C THR A 76 23.99 7.12 33.81
N ASN A 77 24.92 6.94 32.87
CA ASN A 77 26.18 6.18 33.04
C ASN A 77 26.07 4.69 33.37
N ILE A 78 25.65 3.88 32.40
CA ILE A 78 25.96 2.43 32.39
C ILE A 78 27.21 2.26 31.51
N ASN A 79 28.40 2.20 32.13
CA ASN A 79 29.63 1.80 31.44
C ASN A 79 29.89 0.32 31.73
N TRP A 80 30.07 -0.48 30.67
CA TRP A 80 30.45 -1.88 30.79
C TRP A 80 31.68 -2.14 29.93
N ASP A 81 32.81 -2.39 30.58
CA ASP A 81 34.00 -2.93 29.92
C ASP A 81 33.86 -4.45 29.94
N ALA A 82 33.41 -5.02 28.83
CA ALA A 82 33.31 -6.46 28.67
C ALA A 82 34.70 -7.05 28.37
N GLY A 83 35.16 -7.97 29.21
CA GLY A 83 36.27 -8.87 28.87
C GLY A 83 35.93 -9.81 27.69
N PRO A 84 36.91 -10.52 27.12
CA PRO A 84 36.83 -11.12 25.78
C PRO A 84 35.92 -12.35 25.59
N SER A 85 35.04 -12.70 26.53
CA SER A 85 34.29 -13.97 26.46
C SER A 85 32.97 -13.94 27.21
N PHE A 86 31.91 -13.41 26.58
CA PHE A 86 30.53 -13.50 27.07
C PHE A 86 29.53 -13.80 25.94
N SER A 87 28.51 -14.62 26.23
CA SER A 87 27.77 -15.40 25.23
C SER A 87 26.36 -14.90 24.87
N ALA A 88 25.76 -13.96 25.62
CA ALA A 88 24.48 -13.30 25.30
C ALA A 88 24.13 -12.20 26.33
N TYR A 89 23.60 -11.07 25.87
CA TYR A 89 23.01 -10.04 26.75
C TYR A 89 21.59 -9.70 26.31
N SER A 90 20.66 -9.79 27.26
CA SER A 90 19.27 -9.34 27.09
C SER A 90 19.01 -8.16 28.01
N TYR A 91 18.67 -7.02 27.42
CA TYR A 91 18.17 -5.87 28.16
C TYR A 91 16.65 -5.95 28.18
N ILE A 92 16.09 -6.34 29.33
CA ILE A 92 14.65 -6.54 29.48
C ILE A 92 14.12 -5.51 30.47
N VAL A 93 13.32 -4.57 29.98
CA VAL A 93 12.49 -3.73 30.85
C VAL A 93 11.22 -4.52 31.18
N ASN A 94 11.34 -5.48 32.10
CA ASN A 94 10.24 -6.26 32.65
C ASN A 94 9.63 -5.50 33.83
N ASN A 95 8.49 -4.82 33.67
CA ASN A 95 7.85 -4.22 34.84
C ASN A 95 6.31 -4.13 34.83
N GLN A 96 5.73 -4.36 36.00
CA GLN A 96 4.30 -4.33 36.33
C GLN A 96 3.77 -2.87 36.46
N ALA A 97 4.61 -1.88 36.78
CA ALA A 97 4.18 -0.49 37.05
C ALA A 97 4.32 0.46 35.84
N PRO A 98 3.29 1.26 35.44
CA PRO A 98 3.34 2.18 34.28
C PRO A 98 4.45 3.25 34.40
N GLY A 99 5.06 3.64 33.27
CA GLY A 99 5.98 4.78 33.20
C GLY A 99 7.08 4.65 32.12
N ASP A 100 7.76 5.76 31.84
CA ASP A 100 8.82 5.87 30.83
C ASP A 100 10.20 5.54 31.39
N TYR A 101 11.03 4.87 30.59
CA TYR A 101 12.39 4.50 30.93
C TYR A 101 13.33 5.16 29.93
N ASN A 102 14.12 6.13 30.40
CA ASN A 102 15.01 6.91 29.54
C ASN A 102 16.48 6.55 29.79
N LEU A 103 17.12 5.99 28.77
CA LEU A 103 18.57 5.93 28.69
C LEU A 103 19.09 7.24 28.08
N ASN A 104 19.49 8.16 28.95
CA ASN A 104 20.04 9.45 28.52
C ASN A 104 21.52 9.29 28.11
N ALA A 105 21.73 8.98 26.83
CA ALA A 105 23.06 8.88 26.22
C ALA A 105 23.53 10.26 25.71
N ASN A 106 23.80 11.22 26.60
CA ASN A 106 24.35 12.53 26.21
C ASN A 106 25.85 12.48 25.80
N THR A 107 26.44 11.28 25.69
CA THR A 107 27.81 11.05 25.21
C THR A 107 27.82 9.79 24.32
N THR A 108 28.65 9.75 23.27
CA THR A 108 28.90 8.54 22.47
C THR A 108 29.34 7.42 23.40
N LYS A 109 28.48 6.41 23.61
CA LYS A 109 28.80 5.25 24.44
C LYS A 109 28.62 3.99 23.62
N ASN A 110 29.72 3.28 23.41
CA ASN A 110 29.70 1.97 22.78
C ASN A 110 29.32 0.95 23.84
N LEU A 111 28.24 0.20 23.61
CA LEU A 111 27.96 -0.99 24.38
C LEU A 111 28.67 -2.15 23.65
N GLY A 112 29.89 -2.44 24.07
CA GLY A 112 30.64 -3.61 23.59
C GLY A 112 30.07 -4.87 24.22
N ILE A 113 29.59 -5.80 23.41
CA ILE A 113 29.08 -7.10 23.87
C ILE A 113 29.80 -8.19 23.07
N GLY A 114 30.28 -9.25 23.76
CA GLY A 114 30.95 -10.39 23.13
C GLY A 114 30.03 -11.21 22.22
N ALA A 115 30.43 -12.43 21.85
CA ALA A 115 29.85 -13.32 20.82
C ALA A 115 28.32 -13.62 20.84
N GLY A 116 27.55 -13.03 21.76
CA GLY A 116 26.11 -13.19 21.88
C GLY A 116 25.29 -12.11 21.17
N GLY A 117 24.07 -12.46 20.73
CA GLY A 117 23.12 -11.49 20.18
C GLY A 117 22.64 -10.47 21.23
N ILE A 118 22.13 -9.33 20.74
CA ILE A 118 21.55 -8.26 21.57
C ILE A 118 20.04 -8.30 21.45
N ALA A 119 19.35 -8.43 22.59
CA ALA A 119 17.91 -8.25 22.68
C ALA A 119 17.59 -6.97 23.44
N ILE A 120 16.92 -6.02 22.78
CA ILE A 120 16.26 -4.88 23.44
C ILE A 120 14.79 -5.20 23.52
N GLN A 121 14.24 -5.30 24.74
CA GLN A 121 12.84 -5.70 24.92
C GLN A 121 12.06 -4.74 25.82
N SER A 122 10.91 -4.32 25.33
CA SER A 122 9.83 -3.72 26.13
C SER A 122 8.73 -4.77 26.32
N THR A 123 8.46 -5.14 27.58
CA THR A 123 7.46 -6.16 27.98
C THR A 123 6.44 -5.58 28.98
N GLY A 124 5.30 -6.25 29.15
CA GLY A 124 4.27 -5.87 30.13
C GLY A 124 2.89 -6.50 29.83
N THR A 125 2.02 -6.55 30.84
CA THR A 125 0.69 -7.18 30.77
C THR A 125 -0.50 -6.20 30.88
N SER A 126 -0.27 -4.88 30.89
CA SER A 126 -1.33 -3.88 31.12
C SER A 126 -1.52 -2.85 30.01
N SER A 127 -2.75 -2.36 29.84
CA SER A 127 -3.24 -1.42 28.82
C SER A 127 -2.64 0.01 28.86
N ASN A 128 -1.56 0.24 29.60
CA ASN A 128 -0.95 1.56 29.77
C ASN A 128 0.24 1.74 28.82
N TYR A 129 0.38 2.92 28.21
CA TYR A 129 1.55 3.28 27.38
C TYR A 129 2.85 3.10 28.16
N ARG A 130 3.84 2.46 27.55
CA ARG A 130 5.18 2.26 28.13
C ARG A 130 6.23 2.53 27.06
N GLN A 131 7.12 3.47 27.36
CA GLN A 131 8.17 3.87 26.43
C GLN A 131 9.55 3.48 26.95
N PHE A 132 10.32 2.77 26.12
CA PHE A 132 11.75 2.66 26.28
C PHE A 132 12.41 3.68 25.33
N ILE A 133 13.09 4.68 25.90
CA ILE A 133 13.68 5.78 25.14
C ILE A 133 15.19 5.62 25.12
N ILE A 134 15.76 5.60 23.91
CA ILE A 134 17.18 5.76 23.64
C ILE A 134 17.38 7.20 23.19
N GLY A 135 18.00 8.02 24.05
CA GLY A 135 18.22 9.45 23.82
C GLY A 135 19.18 9.76 22.67
N ASN A 136 19.56 11.03 22.53
CA ASN A 136 20.27 11.62 21.37
C ASN A 136 21.76 11.19 21.23
N GLY A 137 22.17 10.05 21.80
CA GLY A 137 23.52 9.52 21.72
C GLY A 137 23.73 8.56 20.57
N PHE A 138 25.00 8.25 20.29
CA PHE A 138 25.34 7.10 19.47
C PHE A 138 25.22 5.83 20.32
N LEU A 139 24.35 4.90 19.91
CA LEU A 139 24.32 3.54 20.42
C LEU A 139 25.15 2.65 19.47
N GLY A 140 26.43 2.53 19.78
CA GLY A 140 27.32 1.60 19.11
C GLY A 140 27.12 0.20 19.66
N LEU A 141 26.55 -0.70 18.86
CA LEU A 141 26.41 -2.10 19.20
C LEU A 141 27.38 -2.90 18.34
N THR A 142 28.55 -3.24 18.90
CA THR A 142 29.47 -4.21 18.28
C THR A 142 28.98 -5.59 18.65
N ALA A 143 27.94 -6.07 17.98
CA ALA A 143 27.51 -7.47 18.10
C ALA A 143 28.41 -8.36 17.22
N GLU A 144 28.52 -9.65 17.52
CA GLU A 144 29.06 -10.68 16.60
C GLU A 144 27.94 -11.62 16.08
N ALA A 145 26.67 -11.26 16.31
CA ALA A 145 25.48 -12.05 15.98
C ALA A 145 24.24 -11.19 15.69
N THR A 146 23.12 -11.84 15.31
CA THR A 146 21.81 -11.20 15.02
C THR A 146 21.33 -10.31 16.17
N GLN A 147 20.79 -9.14 15.84
CA GLN A 147 20.25 -8.17 16.81
C GLN A 147 18.71 -8.20 16.76
N THR A 148 18.03 -8.13 17.92
CA THR A 148 16.56 -8.13 17.99
C THR A 148 16.06 -7.01 18.90
N TRP A 149 15.17 -6.18 18.39
CA TRP A 149 14.46 -5.16 19.14
C TRP A 149 12.99 -5.54 19.17
N SER A 150 12.40 -5.66 20.36
CA SER A 150 11.08 -6.24 20.52
C SER A 150 10.18 -5.38 21.43
N ALA A 151 9.19 -4.75 20.81
CA ALA A 151 8.06 -4.11 21.49
C ALA A 151 6.97 -5.17 21.70
N SER A 152 7.16 -6.02 22.71
CA SER A 152 6.45 -7.31 22.84
C SER A 152 5.09 -7.25 23.56
N ALA A 153 4.71 -6.09 24.12
CA ALA A 153 3.46 -5.89 24.83
C ALA A 153 2.53 -4.89 24.12
N ALA A 154 1.22 -4.98 24.36
CA ALA A 154 0.27 -3.99 23.85
C ALA A 154 0.65 -2.58 24.35
N TYR A 155 0.58 -1.58 23.45
CA TYR A 155 0.98 -0.19 23.72
C TYR A 155 2.45 0.01 24.16
N SER A 156 3.31 -0.98 23.95
CA SER A 156 4.76 -0.82 24.17
C SER A 156 5.42 -0.09 22.99
N ILE A 157 6.30 0.85 23.32
CA ILE A 157 7.03 1.66 22.35
C ILE A 157 8.52 1.58 22.65
N ILE A 158 9.31 1.23 21.65
CA ILE A 158 10.76 1.50 21.64
C ILE A 158 10.97 2.77 20.83
N ASN A 159 11.52 3.81 21.43
CA ASN A 159 11.75 5.09 20.79
C ASN A 159 13.25 5.42 20.75
N VAL A 160 13.80 5.55 19.56
CA VAL A 160 15.22 5.79 19.32
C VAL A 160 15.40 7.13 18.64
N GLN A 161 15.99 8.06 19.39
CA GLN A 161 16.29 9.42 18.94
C GLN A 161 17.76 9.56 18.51
N GLY A 162 18.61 8.62 18.92
CA GLY A 162 20.03 8.56 18.61
C GLY A 162 20.39 7.77 17.34
N SER A 163 21.69 7.69 17.05
CA SER A 163 22.21 6.87 15.94
C SER A 163 22.40 5.41 16.36
N TYR A 164 22.08 4.49 15.46
CA TYR A 164 22.24 3.04 15.61
C TYR A 164 23.21 2.50 14.56
N ASN A 165 24.20 1.71 14.98
CA ASN A 165 25.08 0.98 14.07
C ASN A 165 24.84 -0.53 14.22
N ASN A 166 24.46 -1.20 13.12
CA ASN A 166 24.19 -2.62 13.11
C ASN A 166 25.45 -3.49 13.00
N ALA A 167 26.63 -2.87 12.88
CA ALA A 167 27.96 -3.51 12.84
C ALA A 167 28.09 -4.67 11.83
N GLY A 168 27.27 -4.65 10.76
CA GLY A 168 27.27 -5.71 9.75
C GLY A 168 26.30 -6.87 10.01
N PHE A 169 25.57 -6.84 11.11
CA PHE A 169 24.60 -7.88 11.47
C PHE A 169 23.17 -7.48 11.14
N ASN A 170 22.36 -8.48 10.81
CA ASN A 170 20.94 -8.27 10.57
C ASN A 170 20.22 -7.94 11.87
N THR A 171 19.35 -6.93 11.80
CA THR A 171 18.54 -6.45 12.92
C THR A 171 17.08 -6.80 12.69
N THR A 172 16.47 -7.51 13.63
CA THR A 172 15.04 -7.79 13.63
C THR A 172 14.32 -6.78 14.51
N LEU A 173 13.38 -6.04 13.93
CA LEU A 173 12.49 -5.10 14.58
C LEU A 173 11.12 -5.77 14.72
N SER A 174 10.82 -6.27 15.92
CA SER A 174 9.66 -7.10 16.21
C SER A 174 8.63 -6.34 17.06
N THR A 175 7.37 -6.40 16.66
CA THR A 175 6.25 -5.89 17.45
C THR A 175 5.34 -7.05 17.87
N GLY A 176 4.79 -7.01 19.09
CA GLY A 176 3.95 -8.09 19.63
C GLY A 176 2.46 -7.89 19.34
N TYR A 177 2.00 -6.64 19.22
CA TYR A 177 0.60 -6.28 19.07
C TYR A 177 0.42 -5.14 18.05
N ASN A 178 -0.79 -5.01 17.48
CA ASN A 178 -1.11 -3.92 16.54
C ASN A 178 -0.92 -2.51 17.14
N THR A 179 -0.97 -2.40 18.48
CA THR A 179 -0.76 -1.14 19.20
C THR A 179 0.69 -0.92 19.66
N SER A 180 1.58 -1.86 19.38
CA SER A 180 3.01 -1.74 19.69
C SER A 180 3.74 -0.99 18.58
N SER A 181 4.81 -0.27 18.92
CA SER A 181 5.62 0.44 17.93
C SER A 181 7.11 0.44 18.23
N ILE A 182 7.92 0.48 17.17
CA ILE A 182 9.35 0.80 17.24
C ILE A 182 9.55 2.03 16.38
N VAL A 183 10.10 3.10 16.94
CA VAL A 183 10.25 4.40 16.28
C VAL A 183 11.71 4.80 16.24
N PHE A 184 12.23 5.05 15.04
CA PHE A 184 13.48 5.73 14.77
C PHE A 184 13.16 7.17 14.36
N GLY A 185 13.43 8.13 15.24
CA GLY A 185 13.04 9.54 15.09
C GLY A 185 13.79 10.27 13.95
N LEU A 186 13.36 11.49 13.63
CA LEU A 186 13.87 12.29 12.49
C LEU A 186 15.39 12.49 12.47
N GLY A 187 16.04 12.57 13.63
CA GLY A 187 17.49 12.74 13.76
C GLY A 187 18.28 11.43 13.88
N SER A 188 17.60 10.28 13.90
CA SER A 188 18.26 8.98 14.01
C SER A 188 18.87 8.56 12.67
N VAL A 189 20.03 7.91 12.76
CA VAL A 189 20.72 7.30 11.62
C VAL A 189 21.00 5.85 11.93
N ILE A 190 20.52 4.96 11.06
CA ILE A 190 20.88 3.54 11.05
C ILE A 190 22.05 3.34 10.07
N SER A 191 23.11 2.70 10.52
CA SER A 191 24.38 2.52 9.78
C SER A 191 24.91 1.09 9.89
N GLY A 192 25.93 0.76 9.08
CA GLY A 192 26.61 -0.54 9.05
C GLY A 192 26.16 -1.46 7.89
N SER A 193 26.86 -2.56 7.64
CA SER A 193 26.59 -3.38 6.45
C SER A 193 25.42 -4.37 6.59
N GLY A 194 24.81 -4.48 7.77
CA GLY A 194 23.72 -5.41 8.04
C GLY A 194 22.37 -4.94 7.49
N GLY A 195 21.40 -5.86 7.42
CA GLY A 195 20.03 -5.57 7.01
C GLY A 195 19.07 -5.29 8.16
N LEU A 196 17.85 -4.88 7.82
CA LEU A 196 16.73 -4.71 8.74
C LEU A 196 15.57 -5.65 8.36
N THR A 197 14.96 -6.28 9.35
CA THR A 197 13.74 -7.08 9.19
C THR A 197 12.65 -6.55 10.11
N ALA A 198 11.58 -5.97 9.56
CA ALA A 198 10.38 -5.60 10.30
C ALA A 198 9.40 -6.78 10.36
N THR A 199 8.94 -7.14 11.56
CA THR A 199 8.04 -8.28 11.80
C THR A 199 7.03 -8.02 12.93
N GLY A 200 5.93 -8.77 12.89
CA GLY A 200 4.85 -8.71 13.89
C GLY A 200 3.78 -7.66 13.59
N PRO A 201 2.64 -7.67 14.30
CA PRO A 201 1.42 -6.91 13.94
C PRO A 201 1.46 -5.37 14.05
N GLY A 202 2.45 -4.81 14.74
CA GLY A 202 2.55 -3.38 15.02
C GLY A 202 3.27 -2.57 13.94
N THR A 203 3.64 -1.34 14.29
CA THR A 203 4.28 -0.40 13.36
C THR A 203 5.75 -0.16 13.70
N VAL A 204 6.63 -0.43 12.75
CA VAL A 204 8.03 0.01 12.75
C VAL A 204 8.10 1.30 11.93
N GLN A 205 8.42 2.41 12.57
CA GLN A 205 8.49 3.72 11.93
C GLN A 205 9.95 4.17 11.81
N ILE A 206 10.39 4.47 10.60
CA ILE A 206 11.70 5.03 10.32
C ILE A 206 11.52 6.43 9.74
N GLN A 207 11.56 7.42 10.63
CA GLN A 207 11.43 8.84 10.28
C GLN A 207 12.77 9.42 9.81
N GLY A 208 13.88 8.88 10.29
CA GLY A 208 15.22 9.24 9.84
C GLY A 208 15.37 8.98 8.34
N THR A 209 15.75 10.01 7.59
CA THR A 209 15.90 9.95 6.11
C THR A 209 17.34 9.75 5.67
N SER A 210 18.28 9.72 6.64
CA SER A 210 19.73 9.69 6.42
C SER A 210 20.38 8.33 6.74
N ASN A 211 19.64 7.22 6.64
CA ASN A 211 20.18 5.89 6.97
C ASN A 211 21.16 5.39 5.90
N THR A 212 22.32 4.90 6.35
CA THR A 212 23.47 4.52 5.52
C THR A 212 23.72 3.02 5.49
N TYR A 213 22.89 2.21 6.17
CA TYR A 213 23.08 0.77 6.15
C TYR A 213 22.91 0.18 4.75
N THR A 214 23.70 -0.84 4.41
CA THR A 214 23.75 -1.40 3.04
C THR A 214 23.10 -2.76 2.90
N GLY A 215 22.70 -3.41 3.99
CA GLY A 215 21.99 -4.69 3.93
C GLY A 215 20.52 -4.53 3.50
N SER A 216 19.87 -5.67 3.26
CA SER A 216 18.48 -5.71 2.80
C SER A 216 17.49 -5.20 3.86
N THR A 217 16.43 -4.55 3.40
CA THR A 217 15.22 -4.24 4.17
C THR A 217 14.13 -5.27 3.85
N ILE A 218 13.68 -6.00 4.86
CA ILE A 218 12.66 -7.04 4.77
C ILE A 218 11.45 -6.62 5.59
N VAL A 219 10.26 -6.66 5.00
CA VAL A 219 8.98 -6.41 5.69
C VAL A 219 8.14 -7.68 5.64
N GLN A 220 7.94 -8.35 6.77
CA GLN A 220 7.36 -9.69 6.79
C GLN A 220 6.20 -9.87 7.78
N GLY A 221 5.39 -10.90 7.55
CA GLY A 221 4.22 -11.18 8.35
C GLY A 221 3.19 -10.08 8.16
N ASN A 222 2.62 -9.54 9.24
CA ASN A 222 1.66 -8.45 9.20
C ASN A 222 2.24 -7.10 9.66
N ALA A 223 3.57 -6.95 9.60
CA ALA A 223 4.24 -5.72 10.00
C ALA A 223 3.93 -4.55 9.07
N ILE A 224 3.87 -3.36 9.66
CA ILE A 224 3.86 -2.10 8.93
C ILE A 224 5.25 -1.48 9.09
N LEU A 225 6.00 -1.36 7.99
CA LEU A 225 7.19 -0.52 7.91
C LEU A 225 6.78 0.84 7.33
N ASP A 226 6.84 1.86 8.15
CA ASP A 226 6.39 3.22 7.85
C ASP A 226 7.59 4.15 7.66
N ILE A 227 7.75 4.69 6.45
CA ILE A 227 8.93 5.45 6.03
C ILE A 227 8.59 6.82 5.46
N TYR A 228 9.54 7.74 5.57
CA TYR A 228 9.36 9.16 5.21
C TYR A 228 10.02 9.53 3.88
N ASN A 229 11.08 8.82 3.46
CA ASN A 229 11.63 8.97 2.12
C ASN A 229 12.08 7.65 1.50
N ILE A 230 12.13 7.65 0.17
CA ILE A 230 12.80 6.65 -0.63
C ILE A 230 13.72 7.36 -1.64
N ALA A 231 14.89 6.80 -1.90
CA ALA A 231 15.87 7.30 -2.86
C ALA A 231 16.32 6.17 -3.79
N ASN A 232 17.18 6.47 -4.76
CA ASN A 232 17.78 5.47 -5.65
C ASN A 232 18.64 4.45 -4.87
N GLY A 233 18.84 3.27 -5.45
CA GLY A 233 19.79 2.28 -4.99
C GLY A 233 21.19 2.89 -4.83
N GLY A 234 21.90 2.50 -3.77
CA GLY A 234 23.19 3.09 -3.40
C GLY A 234 23.11 4.46 -2.73
N SER A 235 21.94 5.12 -2.76
CA SER A 235 21.74 6.43 -2.12
C SER A 235 21.07 6.28 -0.75
N VAL A 236 21.49 7.14 0.17
CA VAL A 236 20.97 7.24 1.54
C VAL A 236 19.46 7.52 1.54
N SER A 237 18.71 6.80 2.39
CA SER A 237 17.25 6.94 2.53
C SER A 237 16.73 6.35 3.85
N SER A 238 15.42 6.40 4.12
CA SER A 238 14.80 5.73 5.27
C SER A 238 15.09 4.23 5.25
N ILE A 239 15.18 3.61 4.08
CA ILE A 239 15.45 2.17 3.91
C ILE A 239 16.93 1.86 3.59
N GLY A 240 17.84 2.75 3.99
CA GLY A 240 19.28 2.55 3.84
C GLY A 240 19.83 2.97 2.48
N ALA A 241 21.05 2.53 2.20
CA ALA A 241 21.85 2.80 1.00
C ALA A 241 22.22 1.52 0.24
N SER A 242 21.44 0.44 0.40
CA SER A 242 21.55 -0.77 -0.41
C SER A 242 21.32 -0.46 -1.90
N ASP A 243 21.93 -1.25 -2.79
CA ASP A 243 21.82 -1.09 -4.24
C ASP A 243 20.38 -1.32 -4.76
N SER A 244 20.16 -1.16 -6.06
CA SER A 244 18.82 -1.21 -6.67
C SER A 244 18.24 -2.61 -6.90
N SER A 245 18.94 -3.68 -6.49
CA SER A 245 18.49 -5.06 -6.62
C SER A 245 17.19 -5.35 -5.88
N ALA A 246 16.33 -6.19 -6.46
CA ALA A 246 15.07 -6.65 -5.85
C ALA A 246 15.27 -7.51 -4.59
N SER A 247 16.49 -7.98 -4.32
CA SER A 247 16.86 -8.66 -3.08
C SER A 247 17.01 -7.70 -1.89
N ASN A 248 17.08 -6.39 -2.13
CA ASN A 248 17.38 -5.41 -1.08
C ASN A 248 16.12 -4.78 -0.47
N LEU A 249 14.99 -4.79 -1.18
CA LEU A 249 13.69 -4.46 -0.62
C LEU A 249 12.76 -5.65 -0.85
N VAL A 250 12.45 -6.37 0.22
CA VAL A 250 11.73 -7.65 0.17
C VAL A 250 10.46 -7.55 1.01
N LEU A 251 9.31 -7.83 0.39
CA LEU A 251 8.01 -7.85 1.03
C LEU A 251 7.51 -9.30 1.14
N LEU A 252 7.41 -9.80 2.37
CA LEU A 252 7.03 -11.18 2.73
C LEU A 252 5.73 -11.21 3.54
N GLY A 253 4.68 -10.58 2.99
CA GLY A 253 3.35 -10.44 3.59
C GLY A 253 3.09 -9.09 4.28
N GLY A 254 4.14 -8.31 4.53
CA GLY A 254 4.04 -7.05 5.27
C GLY A 254 3.55 -5.87 4.44
N THR A 255 3.43 -4.72 5.11
CA THR A 255 3.05 -3.44 4.51
C THR A 255 4.24 -2.48 4.52
N LEU A 256 4.66 -2.02 3.33
CA LEU A 256 5.49 -0.83 3.19
C LEU A 256 4.57 0.39 3.07
N GLN A 257 4.51 1.21 4.12
CA GLN A 257 3.82 2.48 4.11
C GLN A 257 4.81 3.60 3.79
N ILE A 258 4.56 4.30 2.69
CA ILE A 258 5.33 5.47 2.27
C ILE A 258 4.46 6.68 2.57
N ARG A 259 4.84 7.45 3.58
CA ARG A 259 4.08 8.63 4.01
C ARG A 259 4.69 9.89 3.45
N ARG A 260 3.82 10.76 2.93
CA ARG A 260 4.21 12.12 2.58
C ARG A 260 4.58 12.92 3.83
N GLN A 261 5.83 13.36 3.94
CA GLN A 261 6.26 14.19 5.07
C GLN A 261 6.08 15.71 4.80
N ASP A 262 6.18 16.14 3.54
CA ASP A 262 6.32 17.56 3.18
C ASP A 262 5.13 18.07 2.32
N PRO A 263 4.48 19.19 2.69
CA PRO A 263 3.44 19.85 1.88
C PRO A 263 3.94 20.38 0.52
N VAL A 264 5.24 20.46 0.26
CA VAL A 264 5.80 20.98 -1.00
C VAL A 264 6.14 19.86 -1.98
N ASN A 265 6.77 18.78 -1.51
CA ASN A 265 7.19 17.67 -2.36
C ASN A 265 6.06 16.66 -2.57
N ALA A 266 5.31 16.83 -3.66
CA ALA A 266 4.23 15.93 -4.05
C ALA A 266 4.72 14.63 -4.71
N THR A 267 6.03 14.43 -4.83
CA THR A 267 6.60 13.32 -5.59
C THR A 267 7.82 12.71 -4.90
N MET A 268 7.90 11.38 -4.88
CA MET A 268 9.12 10.63 -4.55
C MET A 268 9.48 9.69 -5.71
N SER A 269 10.77 9.50 -5.96
CA SER A 269 11.24 8.59 -7.01
C SER A 269 12.43 7.77 -6.55
N SER A 270 12.49 6.55 -7.06
CA SER A 270 13.55 5.59 -6.81
C SER A 270 13.69 4.65 -8.01
N ASP A 271 14.91 4.25 -8.33
CA ASP A 271 15.22 3.14 -9.26
C ASP A 271 15.29 1.77 -8.56
N ARG A 272 14.96 1.69 -7.27
CA ARG A 272 14.97 0.42 -6.53
C ARG A 272 13.93 -0.53 -7.07
N SER A 273 14.36 -1.76 -7.33
CA SER A 273 13.46 -2.89 -7.53
C SER A 273 13.08 -3.50 -6.18
N PHE A 274 11.99 -4.26 -6.13
CA PHE A 274 11.59 -5.00 -4.94
C PHE A 274 11.07 -6.40 -5.29
N SER A 275 11.04 -7.28 -4.30
CA SER A 275 10.44 -8.61 -4.43
C SER A 275 9.24 -8.77 -3.50
N VAL A 276 8.20 -9.45 -4.00
CA VAL A 276 7.00 -9.82 -3.24
C VAL A 276 6.91 -11.33 -3.19
N ALA A 277 6.87 -11.90 -1.99
CA ALA A 277 6.68 -13.33 -1.79
C ALA A 277 5.81 -13.62 -0.55
N ASN A 278 5.52 -14.90 -0.31
CA ASN A 278 4.86 -15.39 0.90
C ASN A 278 3.50 -14.73 1.21
N GLY A 279 2.61 -14.73 0.21
CA GLY A 279 1.22 -14.28 0.38
C GLY A 279 1.01 -12.85 -0.10
N SER A 280 0.17 -12.08 0.61
CA SER A 280 -0.24 -10.73 0.21
C SER A 280 0.60 -9.67 0.91
N SER A 281 1.41 -8.91 0.17
CA SER A 281 2.14 -7.75 0.68
C SER A 281 1.49 -6.46 0.20
N THR A 282 1.59 -5.38 0.99
CA THR A 282 0.98 -4.09 0.65
C THR A 282 2.03 -3.01 0.45
N ILE A 283 1.87 -2.20 -0.59
CA ILE A 283 2.46 -0.86 -0.68
C ILE A 283 1.32 0.15 -0.44
N LEU A 284 1.42 0.87 0.66
CA LEU A 284 0.46 1.90 1.06
C LEU A 284 1.06 3.27 0.78
N ILE A 285 0.46 4.01 -0.16
CA ILE A 285 0.86 5.39 -0.46
C ILE A 285 -0.06 6.33 0.32
N ASP A 286 0.47 6.83 1.44
CA ASP A 286 -0.24 7.71 2.36
C ASP A 286 0.02 9.16 1.98
N ALA A 287 -0.88 9.75 1.19
CA ALA A 287 -0.86 11.17 0.88
C ALA A 287 -1.31 12.03 2.07
N ASN A 288 -1.63 11.43 3.23
CA ASN A 288 -2.32 12.07 4.34
C ASN A 288 -3.60 12.78 3.85
N SER A 289 -3.85 14.00 4.34
CA SER A 289 -4.94 14.87 3.89
C SER A 289 -4.64 15.61 2.57
N TYR A 290 -3.51 15.35 1.91
CA TYR A 290 -3.16 16.00 0.65
C TYR A 290 -3.77 15.27 -0.54
N SER A 291 -4.23 16.02 -1.54
CA SER A 291 -4.88 15.49 -2.74
C SER A 291 -3.93 14.94 -3.80
N SER A 292 -2.63 15.20 -3.69
CA SER A 292 -1.62 14.74 -4.64
C SER A 292 -0.38 14.20 -3.92
N PHE A 293 -0.07 12.93 -4.14
CA PHE A 293 1.21 12.35 -3.74
C PHE A 293 1.50 11.16 -4.64
N SER A 294 2.61 11.21 -5.37
CA SER A 294 2.99 10.19 -6.34
C SER A 294 4.33 9.58 -5.97
N VAL A 295 4.41 8.26 -5.96
CA VAL A 295 5.65 7.52 -5.72
C VAL A 295 6.02 6.73 -6.96
N PHE A 296 7.25 6.91 -7.44
CA PHE A 296 7.81 6.24 -8.61
C PHE A 296 8.85 5.21 -8.18
N LEU A 297 8.55 3.93 -8.34
CA LEU A 297 9.47 2.80 -8.16
C LEU A 297 9.82 2.24 -9.54
N THR A 298 10.84 2.83 -10.16
CA THR A 298 11.20 2.62 -11.57
C THR A 298 12.16 1.46 -11.80
N GLY A 299 12.49 0.70 -10.75
CA GLY A 299 13.36 -0.47 -10.85
C GLY A 299 12.86 -1.47 -11.89
N ASN A 300 13.77 -2.01 -12.68
CA ASN A 300 13.46 -2.88 -13.82
C ASN A 300 13.38 -4.38 -13.46
N GLN A 301 13.63 -4.75 -12.20
CA GLN A 301 13.66 -6.13 -11.73
C GLN A 301 12.62 -6.41 -10.63
N THR A 302 11.50 -5.69 -10.59
CA THR A 302 10.45 -5.97 -9.60
C THR A 302 9.89 -7.38 -9.83
N THR A 303 9.90 -8.23 -8.80
CA THR A 303 9.44 -9.62 -8.89
C THR A 303 8.25 -9.88 -7.97
N ILE A 304 7.25 -10.60 -8.47
CA ILE A 304 6.13 -11.10 -7.65
C ILE A 304 6.13 -12.62 -7.79
N ALA A 305 6.39 -13.32 -6.69
CA ALA A 305 6.53 -14.78 -6.66
C ALA A 305 5.18 -15.49 -6.80
N THR A 306 5.21 -16.72 -7.33
CA THR A 306 4.02 -17.58 -7.53
C THR A 306 3.13 -17.63 -6.31
N GLY A 307 1.84 -17.36 -6.50
CA GLY A 307 0.83 -17.36 -5.43
C GLY A 307 0.88 -16.15 -4.50
N SER A 308 1.76 -15.18 -4.75
CA SER A 308 1.86 -13.94 -3.96
C SER A 308 1.05 -12.82 -4.59
N THR A 309 0.65 -11.85 -3.77
CA THR A 309 -0.14 -10.69 -4.18
C THR A 309 0.53 -9.41 -3.75
N LEU A 310 0.70 -8.46 -4.67
CA LEU A 310 1.03 -7.07 -4.35
C LEU A 310 -0.26 -6.26 -4.25
N VAL A 311 -0.51 -5.65 -3.10
CA VAL A 311 -1.66 -4.76 -2.88
C VAL A 311 -1.19 -3.31 -2.91
N LYS A 312 -1.74 -2.50 -3.82
CA LYS A 312 -1.64 -1.04 -3.76
C LYS A 312 -2.81 -0.49 -2.95
N SER A 313 -2.50 0.19 -1.85
CA SER A 313 -3.47 0.88 -0.98
C SER A 313 -3.09 2.34 -0.76
N GLY A 314 -3.90 3.07 0.01
CA GLY A 314 -3.73 4.50 0.28
C GLY A 314 -4.17 5.39 -0.88
N ASN A 315 -4.40 6.67 -0.61
CA ASN A 315 -5.00 7.63 -1.54
C ASN A 315 -4.05 8.19 -2.60
N GLY A 316 -2.72 8.07 -2.43
CA GLY A 316 -1.77 8.55 -3.43
C GLY A 316 -1.55 7.58 -4.60
N ASP A 317 -0.75 8.01 -5.57
CA ASP A 317 -0.42 7.27 -6.77
C ASP A 317 0.87 6.47 -6.61
N LEU A 318 0.87 5.25 -7.13
CA LEU A 318 2.07 4.43 -7.26
C LEU A 318 2.37 4.21 -8.73
N TYR A 319 3.59 4.50 -9.15
CA TYR A 319 4.12 4.22 -10.47
C TYR A 319 5.16 3.12 -10.33
N LEU A 320 4.93 2.00 -10.99
CA LEU A 320 5.87 0.87 -11.04
C LEU A 320 6.57 0.82 -12.39
N GLY A 321 7.85 0.48 -12.38
CA GLY A 321 8.66 0.11 -13.53
C GLY A 321 8.24 -1.26 -14.12
N SER A 322 9.19 -1.96 -14.74
CA SER A 322 8.97 -3.33 -15.23
C SER A 322 8.68 -4.30 -14.07
N ILE A 323 7.70 -5.18 -14.27
CA ILE A 323 7.34 -6.24 -13.33
C ILE A 323 7.65 -7.60 -13.98
N ASN A 324 8.80 -8.15 -13.64
CA ASN A 324 9.21 -9.49 -14.02
C ASN A 324 8.52 -10.50 -13.10
N ALA A 325 7.35 -10.96 -13.48
CA ALA A 325 6.81 -12.21 -12.94
C ALA A 325 7.38 -13.39 -13.74
N ALA A 326 7.78 -14.45 -13.05
CA ALA A 326 8.57 -15.56 -13.60
C ALA A 326 7.99 -16.09 -14.92
N SER A 327 8.85 -16.25 -15.91
CA SER A 327 8.59 -16.18 -17.36
C SER A 327 7.88 -17.39 -18.00
N SER A 328 6.85 -17.98 -17.39
CA SER A 328 6.09 -19.06 -18.08
C SER A 328 4.66 -19.34 -17.63
N SER A 329 4.11 -18.60 -16.65
CA SER A 329 2.71 -18.71 -16.22
C SER A 329 2.37 -17.49 -15.35
N PRO A 330 1.14 -16.99 -15.21
CA PRO A 330 0.89 -15.82 -14.35
C PRO A 330 1.18 -16.19 -12.89
N THR A 331 2.40 -15.86 -12.43
CA THR A 331 2.96 -16.29 -11.15
C THR A 331 2.76 -15.25 -10.05
N GLY A 332 1.74 -14.41 -10.09
CA GLY A 332 1.55 -13.40 -9.05
C GLY A 332 0.35 -12.54 -9.37
N SER A 333 -0.23 -11.92 -8.34
CA SER A 333 -1.37 -11.02 -8.49
C SER A 333 -1.02 -9.61 -8.05
N ILE A 334 -1.63 -8.62 -8.67
CA ILE A 334 -1.63 -7.24 -8.21
C ILE A 334 -3.08 -6.87 -7.88
N VAL A 335 -3.31 -6.25 -6.73
CA VAL A 335 -4.61 -5.77 -6.30
C VAL A 335 -4.53 -4.28 -6.00
N VAL A 336 -5.43 -3.46 -6.56
CA VAL A 336 -5.53 -2.03 -6.23
C VAL A 336 -6.77 -1.80 -5.37
N THR A 337 -6.58 -1.41 -4.11
CA THR A 337 -7.66 -1.12 -3.14
C THR A 337 -7.84 0.36 -2.82
N GLY A 338 -6.87 1.21 -3.19
CA GLY A 338 -6.95 2.67 -3.03
C GLY A 338 -5.94 3.42 -3.90
N GLY A 339 -6.26 4.68 -4.20
CA GLY A 339 -5.45 5.56 -5.05
C GLY A 339 -5.34 5.02 -6.48
N THR A 340 -4.28 5.39 -7.19
CA THR A 340 -4.03 4.91 -8.55
C THR A 340 -2.73 4.11 -8.66
N LEU A 341 -2.72 3.10 -9.53
CA LEU A 341 -1.54 2.29 -9.86
C LEU A 341 -1.18 2.44 -11.34
N HIS A 342 -0.11 3.16 -11.62
CA HIS A 342 0.50 3.25 -12.92
C HIS A 342 1.55 2.13 -13.05
N ILE A 343 1.58 1.42 -14.17
CA ILE A 343 2.63 0.44 -14.45
C ILE A 343 3.22 0.79 -15.81
N SER A 344 4.48 1.20 -15.82
CA SER A 344 5.25 1.58 -17.00
C SER A 344 6.43 0.61 -17.14
N GLY A 345 6.52 -0.15 -18.23
CA GLY A 345 7.65 -1.05 -18.44
C GLY A 345 7.42 -2.09 -19.53
N ASN A 346 8.51 -2.76 -19.93
CA ASN A 346 8.56 -3.63 -21.10
C ASN A 346 7.89 -4.99 -20.94
N THR A 347 7.45 -5.40 -19.76
CA THR A 347 6.69 -6.66 -19.56
C THR A 347 5.98 -6.60 -18.20
N VAL A 348 4.69 -6.95 -18.16
CA VAL A 348 3.97 -7.26 -16.93
C VAL A 348 3.44 -8.67 -17.04
N ASN A 349 4.02 -9.62 -16.30
CA ASN A 349 3.63 -11.03 -16.37
C ASN A 349 2.81 -11.49 -15.14
N ALA A 350 1.94 -10.63 -14.62
CA ALA A 350 1.14 -10.88 -13.42
C ALA A 350 -0.36 -10.72 -13.69
N ASN A 351 -1.20 -11.47 -12.97
CA ASN A 351 -2.64 -11.22 -12.94
C ASN A 351 -2.90 -9.87 -12.25
N LEU A 352 -3.83 -9.08 -12.76
CA LEU A 352 -4.17 -7.79 -12.18
C LEU A 352 -5.66 -7.75 -11.85
N THR A 353 -5.96 -7.52 -10.59
CA THR A 353 -7.33 -7.34 -10.11
C THR A 353 -7.49 -5.92 -9.57
N VAL A 354 -8.43 -5.16 -10.10
CA VAL A 354 -8.71 -3.78 -9.64
C VAL A 354 -9.96 -3.81 -8.74
N GLN A 355 -9.76 -3.63 -7.44
CA GLN A 355 -10.80 -3.67 -6.41
C GLN A 355 -10.88 -2.32 -5.67
N GLY A 356 -11.25 -1.24 -6.36
CA GLY A 356 -11.46 0.09 -5.74
C GLY A 356 -11.97 1.13 -6.74
N THR A 357 -12.47 2.27 -6.23
CA THR A 357 -13.16 3.33 -6.99
C THR A 357 -12.32 4.02 -8.08
N THR A 358 -10.98 3.94 -8.03
CA THR A 358 -10.07 4.68 -8.94
C THR A 358 -8.77 3.94 -9.32
N GLY A 359 -8.83 2.62 -9.52
CA GLY A 359 -7.67 1.87 -10.03
C GLY A 359 -7.48 2.04 -11.55
N VAL A 360 -6.88 3.16 -11.96
CA VAL A 360 -6.53 3.43 -13.36
C VAL A 360 -5.23 2.69 -13.73
N LEU A 361 -5.26 1.77 -14.70
CA LEU A 361 -4.02 1.34 -15.37
C LEU A 361 -3.63 2.39 -16.40
N ALA A 362 -2.55 3.11 -16.13
CA ALA A 362 -1.89 3.91 -17.13
C ALA A 362 -0.70 3.15 -17.72
N GLY A 363 -0.94 2.43 -18.83
CA GLY A 363 0.14 1.90 -19.67
C GLY A 363 0.86 3.04 -20.39
N GLY A 364 1.84 3.66 -19.74
CA GLY A 364 2.79 4.53 -20.42
C GLY A 364 3.92 3.68 -20.96
N ASN A 365 3.85 3.19 -22.20
CA ASN A 365 5.02 2.57 -22.82
C ASN A 365 5.25 3.08 -24.25
N THR A 366 6.43 3.63 -24.48
CA THR A 366 6.93 4.10 -25.77
C THR A 366 7.60 3.00 -26.60
N GLY A 367 7.25 1.72 -26.38
CA GLY A 367 8.07 0.59 -26.85
C GLY A 367 7.37 -0.72 -27.22
N GLY A 368 6.03 -0.75 -27.35
CA GLY A 368 5.34 -1.92 -27.93
C GLY A 368 5.40 -3.19 -27.08
N GLN A 369 5.26 -3.07 -25.75
CA GLN A 369 5.17 -4.21 -24.85
C GLN A 369 4.08 -4.00 -23.81
N GLY A 370 3.38 -5.08 -23.44
CA GLY A 370 2.03 -5.04 -22.88
C GLY A 370 1.81 -5.98 -21.70
N TYR A 371 0.61 -5.95 -21.14
CA TYR A 371 0.21 -6.76 -19.97
C TYR A 371 -0.09 -8.20 -20.38
N ASN A 372 0.61 -9.19 -19.82
CA ASN A 372 0.45 -10.64 -20.10
C ASN A 372 -0.38 -11.39 -19.02
N GLY A 373 -1.31 -10.71 -18.35
CA GLY A 373 -2.17 -11.30 -17.31
C GLY A 373 -3.63 -10.92 -17.45
N THR A 374 -4.50 -11.55 -16.68
CA THR A 374 -5.93 -11.23 -16.72
C THR A 374 -6.21 -9.94 -15.93
N ILE A 375 -6.93 -8.99 -16.54
CA ILE A 375 -7.33 -7.74 -15.88
C ILE A 375 -8.79 -7.85 -15.39
N TYR A 376 -9.01 -7.71 -14.07
CA TYR A 376 -10.33 -7.78 -13.44
C TYR A 376 -10.77 -6.43 -12.83
N PRO A 377 -11.42 -5.51 -13.56
CA PRO A 377 -12.03 -4.34 -12.95
C PRO A 377 -13.36 -4.71 -12.28
N ASN A 378 -13.38 -4.67 -10.94
CA ASN A 378 -14.55 -5.02 -10.11
C ASN A 378 -15.38 -3.78 -9.73
N VAL A 379 -14.73 -2.64 -9.40
CA VAL A 379 -15.40 -1.37 -8.98
C VAL A 379 -14.67 -0.07 -9.39
N GLY A 380 -13.85 -0.08 -10.46
CA GLY A 380 -13.06 1.08 -10.93
C GLY A 380 -12.96 1.19 -12.45
N SER A 381 -12.32 2.25 -12.97
CA SER A 381 -12.12 2.48 -14.41
C SER A 381 -10.71 2.13 -14.89
N ILE A 382 -10.62 1.51 -16.07
CA ILE A 382 -9.36 1.36 -16.83
C ILE A 382 -9.42 2.36 -17.99
N PRO A 383 -8.96 3.61 -17.82
CA PRO A 383 -8.74 4.50 -18.95
C PRO A 383 -7.41 4.14 -19.61
N ALA A 384 -7.34 4.16 -20.95
CA ALA A 384 -6.05 4.22 -21.62
C ALA A 384 -5.33 5.50 -21.19
N SER A 385 -4.07 5.39 -20.74
CA SER A 385 -3.29 6.55 -20.36
C SER A 385 -2.89 7.42 -21.53
N TYR A 386 -2.72 8.70 -21.17
CA TYR A 386 -2.20 9.80 -21.97
C TYR A 386 -1.17 9.36 -23.02
N TYR A 387 -1.60 9.42 -24.28
CA TYR A 387 -0.80 9.12 -25.45
C TYR A 387 0.01 10.35 -25.84
N SER A 388 1.31 10.16 -26.08
CA SER A 388 2.04 11.04 -26.98
C SER A 388 1.83 10.50 -28.40
N PRO A 389 1.40 11.32 -29.37
CA PRO A 389 1.11 10.94 -30.77
C PRO A 389 2.16 10.05 -31.47
N SER A 390 3.39 10.03 -30.96
CA SER A 390 4.56 9.37 -31.55
C SER A 390 4.85 7.96 -31.03
N ALA A 391 4.01 7.36 -30.17
CA ALA A 391 4.43 6.24 -29.32
C ALA A 391 3.45 5.04 -29.26
N GLY A 392 3.05 4.46 -30.41
CA GLY A 392 2.51 3.09 -30.50
C GLY A 392 1.14 2.77 -29.85
N GLU A 393 0.48 1.70 -30.30
CA GLU A 393 -0.80 1.24 -29.72
C GLU A 393 -0.64 0.71 -28.28
N ASN A 394 -1.60 0.98 -27.40
CA ASN A 394 -1.68 0.36 -26.07
C ASN A 394 -2.14 -1.09 -26.21
N VAL A 395 -1.24 -2.07 -26.05
CA VAL A 395 -1.57 -3.50 -26.18
C VAL A 395 -1.66 -4.19 -24.82
N ILE A 396 -2.78 -4.85 -24.53
CA ILE A 396 -2.96 -5.82 -23.45
C ILE A 396 -2.81 -7.21 -24.07
N TYR A 397 -1.75 -7.94 -23.75
CA TYR A 397 -1.55 -9.30 -24.26
C TYR A 397 -2.44 -10.34 -23.59
N GLY A 398 -2.85 -10.15 -22.34
CA GLY A 398 -3.72 -11.06 -21.59
C GLY A 398 -5.22 -10.87 -21.88
N THR A 399 -6.05 -11.66 -21.19
CA THR A 399 -7.52 -11.53 -21.23
C THR A 399 -7.99 -10.35 -20.38
N VAL A 400 -9.04 -9.64 -20.81
CA VAL A 400 -9.71 -8.62 -20.00
C VAL A 400 -11.05 -9.17 -19.52
N TYR A 401 -11.30 -9.18 -18.20
CA TYR A 401 -12.55 -9.67 -17.60
C TYR A 401 -13.19 -8.60 -16.71
N VAL A 402 -14.16 -7.86 -17.24
CA VAL A 402 -14.81 -6.72 -16.58
C VAL A 402 -16.01 -7.20 -15.77
N ASN A 403 -15.97 -7.09 -14.44
CA ASN A 403 -17.01 -7.60 -13.55
C ASN A 403 -17.49 -6.51 -12.60
N GLY A 404 -18.20 -5.50 -13.11
CA GLY A 404 -18.69 -4.37 -12.31
C GLY A 404 -17.94 -3.05 -12.50
N GLY A 405 -16.71 -3.08 -13.03
CA GLY A 405 -15.94 -1.88 -13.35
C GLY A 405 -16.20 -1.32 -14.75
N THR A 406 -15.41 -0.31 -15.13
CA THR A 406 -15.47 0.34 -16.44
C THR A 406 -14.22 0.03 -17.28
N LEU A 407 -14.40 -0.44 -18.51
CA LEU A 407 -13.35 -0.50 -19.53
C LEU A 407 -13.50 0.72 -20.46
N ALA A 408 -12.48 1.58 -20.51
CA ALA A 408 -12.51 2.80 -21.32
C ALA A 408 -11.28 2.88 -22.23
N PRO A 409 -11.42 2.58 -23.54
CA PRO A 409 -10.32 2.66 -24.49
C PRO A 409 -9.68 4.05 -24.62
N GLY A 410 -10.35 5.12 -24.17
CA GLY A 410 -9.81 6.48 -24.09
C GLY A 410 -10.51 7.34 -23.03
N ASN A 411 -10.12 8.60 -22.88
CA ASN A 411 -10.64 9.47 -21.83
C ASN A 411 -12.02 10.05 -22.19
N ILE A 412 -12.98 9.97 -21.26
CA ILE A 412 -14.38 10.34 -21.44
C ILE A 412 -14.69 11.70 -20.78
N GLY A 413 -13.68 12.43 -20.31
CA GLY A 413 -13.85 13.76 -19.71
C GLY A 413 -12.94 14.87 -20.26
N SER A 414 -12.00 14.58 -21.17
CA SER A 414 -10.95 15.53 -21.54
C SER A 414 -11.02 16.03 -22.99
N GLY A 415 -12.14 16.62 -23.40
CA GLY A 415 -12.29 17.26 -24.71
C GLY A 415 -11.99 16.37 -25.94
N ALA A 416 -12.09 16.94 -27.14
CA ALA A 416 -11.93 16.21 -28.41
C ALA A 416 -10.50 15.71 -28.71
N SER A 417 -9.52 15.95 -27.83
CA SER A 417 -8.10 15.74 -28.14
C SER A 417 -7.50 14.43 -27.63
N ASN A 418 -8.24 13.64 -26.85
CA ASN A 418 -7.71 12.48 -26.12
C ASN A 418 -8.49 11.17 -26.40
N HIS A 419 -8.72 10.87 -27.67
CA HIS A 419 -9.32 9.63 -28.13
C HIS A 419 -8.25 8.60 -28.47
N LEU A 420 -8.41 7.38 -27.95
CA LEU A 420 -7.35 6.36 -27.96
C LEU A 420 -7.88 5.00 -28.42
N THR A 421 -7.02 4.26 -29.12
CA THR A 421 -7.23 2.84 -29.39
C THR A 421 -6.60 2.00 -28.28
N MET A 422 -7.41 1.14 -27.65
CA MET A 422 -6.93 0.09 -26.75
C MET A 422 -6.95 -1.23 -27.50
N SER A 423 -5.80 -1.86 -27.63
CA SER A 423 -5.62 -3.15 -28.28
C SER A 423 -5.56 -4.26 -27.23
N VAL A 424 -6.30 -5.35 -27.42
CA VAL A 424 -6.27 -6.55 -26.58
C VAL A 424 -5.93 -7.74 -27.48
N ALA A 425 -4.85 -8.45 -27.17
CA ALA A 425 -4.43 -9.59 -27.97
C ALA A 425 -5.35 -10.80 -27.74
N ASN A 426 -5.84 -11.01 -26.52
CA ASN A 426 -6.70 -12.13 -26.14
C ASN A 426 -8.17 -11.70 -25.97
N SER A 427 -8.98 -12.46 -25.23
CA SER A 427 -10.42 -12.21 -25.10
C SER A 427 -10.74 -11.00 -24.23
N VAL A 428 -11.89 -10.38 -24.52
CA VAL A 428 -12.52 -9.37 -23.65
C VAL A 428 -13.89 -9.88 -23.24
N THR A 429 -14.12 -10.02 -21.94
CA THR A 429 -15.39 -10.48 -21.38
C THR A 429 -15.91 -9.46 -20.39
N PHE A 430 -17.10 -8.94 -20.64
CA PHE A 430 -17.90 -8.24 -19.64
C PHE A 430 -18.82 -9.28 -18.99
N ALA A 431 -18.83 -9.34 -17.66
CA ALA A 431 -19.45 -10.43 -16.92
C ALA A 431 -20.97 -10.24 -16.73
N ASN A 432 -21.43 -8.99 -16.61
CA ASN A 432 -22.81 -8.65 -16.27
C ASN A 432 -23.10 -7.16 -16.52
N ALA A 433 -24.35 -6.76 -16.25
CA ALA A 433 -24.84 -5.39 -16.42
C ALA A 433 -24.21 -4.33 -15.49
N ASN A 434 -23.50 -4.75 -14.43
CA ASN A 434 -22.76 -3.81 -13.60
C ASN A 434 -21.44 -3.39 -14.29
N ALA A 435 -20.95 -4.17 -15.26
CA ALA A 435 -19.80 -3.78 -16.06
C ALA A 435 -20.18 -2.66 -17.04
N THR A 436 -19.27 -1.71 -17.26
CA THR A 436 -19.47 -0.59 -18.19
C THR A 436 -18.39 -0.62 -19.28
N PHE A 437 -18.80 -0.50 -20.54
CA PHE A 437 -17.91 -0.13 -21.63
C PHE A 437 -18.13 1.34 -21.93
N ALA A 438 -17.07 2.13 -21.83
CA ALA A 438 -17.19 3.57 -21.92
C ALA A 438 -16.29 4.11 -23.05
N VAL A 439 -16.84 4.96 -23.91
CA VAL A 439 -16.17 5.39 -25.15
C VAL A 439 -16.41 6.88 -25.42
N GLY A 440 -15.33 7.60 -25.76
CA GLY A 440 -15.39 8.98 -26.22
C GLY A 440 -15.37 9.04 -27.74
N LEU A 441 -16.26 9.81 -28.35
CA LEU A 441 -16.45 9.92 -29.79
C LEU A 441 -16.10 11.34 -30.25
N GLY A 442 -14.87 11.57 -30.72
CA GLY A 442 -14.39 12.92 -31.13
C GLY A 442 -14.35 13.16 -32.63
N GLY A 443 -14.50 12.14 -33.47
CA GLY A 443 -14.66 12.31 -34.90
C GLY A 443 -15.01 11.02 -35.60
N ASN A 444 -14.80 10.96 -36.91
CA ASN A 444 -15.23 9.85 -37.75
C ASN A 444 -14.13 8.82 -38.07
N SER A 445 -12.93 8.99 -37.52
CA SER A 445 -11.79 8.10 -37.79
C SER A 445 -11.29 7.37 -36.53
N PRO A 446 -10.97 6.06 -36.59
CA PRO A 446 -10.53 5.22 -35.45
C PRO A 446 -9.07 5.46 -34.99
N GLN A 447 -8.58 6.70 -35.04
CA GLN A 447 -7.18 7.13 -34.76
C GLN A 447 -6.18 7.01 -35.94
N GLY A 448 -5.36 8.07 -36.11
CA GLY A 448 -4.25 8.13 -37.07
C GLY A 448 -3.37 9.41 -37.05
N GLY A 449 -3.64 10.41 -36.21
CA GLY A 449 -2.84 11.64 -36.16
C GLY A 449 -3.08 12.50 -34.92
N SER A 450 -2.40 13.64 -34.81
CA SER A 450 -2.71 14.68 -33.81
C SER A 450 -3.84 15.56 -34.35
N GLY A 451 -5.03 15.51 -33.73
CA GLY A 451 -6.20 16.27 -34.17
C GLY A 451 -7.46 15.90 -33.38
N SER A 452 -8.52 16.69 -33.55
CA SER A 452 -9.81 16.51 -32.87
C SER A 452 -10.65 15.37 -33.42
N ASP A 453 -10.30 14.79 -34.57
CA ASP A 453 -11.25 14.05 -35.42
C ASP A 453 -11.25 12.54 -35.20
N PHE A 454 -10.89 12.10 -33.99
CA PHE A 454 -10.76 10.68 -33.66
C PHE A 454 -11.78 10.21 -32.65
N TYR A 455 -12.18 8.94 -32.71
CA TYR A 455 -12.96 8.29 -31.66
C TYR A 455 -12.15 7.21 -30.95
N SER A 456 -12.50 6.94 -29.69
CA SER A 456 -11.87 5.88 -28.91
C SER A 456 -12.37 4.51 -29.41
N GLN A 457 -11.47 3.55 -29.54
CA GLN A 457 -11.80 2.22 -30.08
C GLN A 457 -11.18 1.11 -29.23
N LEU A 458 -11.95 0.07 -28.92
CA LEU A 458 -11.40 -1.20 -28.44
C LEU A 458 -11.09 -2.10 -29.63
N ARG A 459 -9.86 -2.59 -29.75
CA ARG A 459 -9.47 -3.55 -30.77
C ARG A 459 -9.09 -4.89 -30.13
N VAL A 460 -9.57 -6.00 -30.68
CA VAL A 460 -9.35 -7.34 -30.13
C VAL A 460 -8.81 -8.28 -31.22
N TYR A 461 -7.63 -8.89 -31.03
CA TYR A 461 -6.89 -9.51 -32.15
C TYR A 461 -7.00 -11.02 -32.30
N ASN A 462 -6.99 -11.81 -31.23
CA ASN A 462 -6.87 -13.28 -31.33
C ASN A 462 -8.00 -14.05 -30.65
N SER A 463 -9.07 -13.38 -30.20
CA SER A 463 -10.13 -14.05 -29.45
C SER A 463 -11.47 -13.33 -29.50
N ALA A 464 -12.47 -13.91 -28.83
CA ALA A 464 -13.84 -13.43 -28.78
C ALA A 464 -14.03 -12.23 -27.83
N VAL A 465 -15.08 -11.46 -28.11
CA VAL A 465 -15.63 -10.43 -27.22
C VAL A 465 -16.98 -10.92 -26.70
N SER A 466 -17.16 -10.92 -25.37
CA SER A 466 -18.45 -11.23 -24.73
C SER A 466 -18.96 -9.98 -24.03
N LEU A 467 -20.08 -9.43 -24.49
CA LEU A 467 -20.63 -8.18 -23.96
C LEU A 467 -21.43 -8.36 -22.67
N GLY A 468 -21.92 -9.56 -22.38
CA GLY A 468 -22.51 -9.93 -21.08
C GLY A 468 -23.56 -8.97 -20.50
N ASN A 469 -24.36 -8.30 -21.36
CA ASN A 469 -25.30 -7.26 -20.96
C ASN A 469 -24.66 -6.05 -20.26
N ALA A 470 -23.39 -5.73 -20.52
CA ALA A 470 -22.71 -4.55 -19.99
C ALA A 470 -23.45 -3.25 -20.37
N THR A 471 -23.25 -2.21 -19.58
CA THR A 471 -23.75 -0.86 -19.89
C THR A 471 -22.82 -0.18 -20.91
N LEU A 472 -23.38 0.37 -21.99
CA LEU A 472 -22.65 1.22 -22.93
C LEU A 472 -22.77 2.68 -22.50
N GLN A 473 -21.63 3.33 -22.25
CA GLN A 473 -21.56 4.77 -21.99
C GLN A 473 -20.79 5.46 -23.12
N ALA A 474 -21.48 6.19 -23.98
CA ALA A 474 -20.88 6.95 -25.06
C ALA A 474 -21.02 8.46 -24.80
N ILE A 475 -19.94 9.22 -25.04
CA ILE A 475 -19.96 10.69 -25.03
C ILE A 475 -19.43 11.22 -26.35
N LEU A 476 -20.19 12.14 -26.96
CA LEU A 476 -19.89 12.75 -28.24
C LEU A 476 -19.23 14.12 -28.05
N TYR A 477 -18.13 14.37 -28.78
CA TYR A 477 -17.35 15.61 -28.73
C TYR A 477 -17.38 16.39 -30.05
N TYR A 478 -18.01 15.84 -31.10
CA TYR A 478 -18.11 16.42 -32.43
C TYR A 478 -19.52 16.25 -33.00
N THR A 479 -19.85 16.99 -34.06
CA THR A 479 -21.14 16.90 -34.74
C THR A 479 -21.11 15.78 -35.80
N PRO A 480 -21.74 14.61 -35.56
CA PRO A 480 -21.70 13.49 -36.49
C PRO A 480 -22.53 13.76 -37.73
N GLY A 481 -22.03 13.30 -38.88
CA GLY A 481 -22.80 13.20 -40.11
C GLY A 481 -23.79 12.04 -40.09
N VAL A 482 -24.85 12.11 -40.89
CA VAL A 482 -25.85 11.03 -41.00
C VAL A 482 -25.27 9.70 -41.49
N ASN A 483 -24.14 9.75 -42.20
CA ASN A 483 -23.43 8.59 -42.75
C ASN A 483 -22.24 8.15 -41.89
N ASP A 484 -21.98 8.81 -40.76
CA ASP A 484 -20.86 8.42 -39.90
C ASP A 484 -21.09 7.02 -39.32
N GLN A 485 -20.02 6.23 -39.33
CA GLN A 485 -19.99 4.88 -38.77
C GLN A 485 -18.80 4.79 -37.81
N LEU A 486 -19.10 4.63 -36.51
CA LEU A 486 -18.08 4.63 -35.46
C LEU A 486 -17.95 3.22 -34.89
N TYR A 487 -16.89 2.52 -35.29
CA TYR A 487 -16.59 1.14 -34.88
C TYR A 487 -15.95 1.12 -33.49
N ILE A 488 -16.78 1.28 -32.46
CA ILE A 488 -16.34 1.37 -31.06
C ILE A 488 -15.67 0.09 -30.54
N ILE A 489 -15.96 -1.06 -31.15
CA ILE A 489 -15.23 -2.32 -30.95
C ILE A 489 -14.87 -2.91 -32.32
N ASN A 490 -13.59 -3.04 -32.60
CA ASN A 490 -13.04 -3.80 -33.72
C ASN A 490 -12.56 -5.17 -33.21
N ASN A 491 -13.29 -6.24 -33.51
CA ASN A 491 -12.94 -7.59 -33.15
C ASN A 491 -12.32 -8.31 -34.36
N ARG A 492 -11.00 -8.31 -34.48
CA ARG A 492 -10.29 -9.00 -35.57
C ARG A 492 -10.12 -10.51 -35.34
N GLY A 493 -10.30 -10.97 -34.10
CA GLY A 493 -9.81 -12.27 -33.66
C GLY A 493 -10.83 -13.38 -33.41
N GLY A 494 -12.12 -13.07 -33.35
CA GLY A 494 -13.12 -14.06 -32.94
C GLY A 494 -14.55 -13.67 -33.24
N THR A 495 -15.49 -14.03 -32.38
CA THR A 495 -16.89 -13.57 -32.48
C THR A 495 -17.20 -12.55 -31.39
N THR A 496 -18.10 -11.62 -31.67
CA THR A 496 -18.71 -10.78 -30.63
C THR A 496 -20.04 -11.42 -30.24
N THR A 497 -20.22 -11.68 -28.94
CA THR A 497 -21.38 -12.40 -28.39
C THR A 497 -22.09 -11.57 -27.33
N GLY A 498 -23.41 -11.78 -27.22
CA GLY A 498 -24.27 -10.96 -26.36
C GLY A 498 -24.51 -9.56 -26.94
N THR A 499 -25.17 -8.72 -26.15
CA THR A 499 -25.46 -7.31 -26.48
C THR A 499 -25.14 -6.44 -25.28
N PHE A 500 -25.06 -5.13 -25.46
CA PHE A 500 -25.14 -4.19 -24.35
C PHE A 500 -26.55 -4.19 -23.74
N ASN A 501 -26.64 -3.76 -22.47
CA ASN A 501 -27.87 -3.75 -21.70
C ASN A 501 -28.98 -2.95 -22.40
N GLY A 502 -30.11 -3.59 -22.68
CA GLY A 502 -31.27 -2.93 -23.31
C GLY A 502 -31.05 -2.49 -24.76
N LEU A 503 -29.96 -2.90 -25.41
CA LEU A 503 -29.59 -2.49 -26.76
C LEU A 503 -29.44 -3.70 -27.68
N PRO A 504 -30.53 -4.36 -28.12
CA PRO A 504 -30.45 -5.41 -29.15
C PRO A 504 -29.93 -4.87 -30.49
N GLN A 505 -29.65 -5.76 -31.45
CA GLN A 505 -29.25 -5.39 -32.80
C GLN A 505 -30.21 -4.35 -33.41
N GLY A 506 -29.69 -3.22 -33.88
CA GLY A 506 -30.45 -2.12 -34.47
C GLY A 506 -31.14 -1.19 -33.47
N ALA A 507 -30.96 -1.40 -32.16
CA ALA A 507 -31.54 -0.54 -31.14
C ALA A 507 -31.03 0.90 -31.24
N THR A 508 -31.87 1.85 -30.82
CA THR A 508 -31.51 3.27 -30.76
C THR A 508 -30.99 3.62 -29.37
N ILE A 509 -29.83 4.25 -29.30
CA ILE A 509 -29.22 4.80 -28.08
C ILE A 509 -29.25 6.33 -28.15
N THR A 510 -29.50 6.98 -27.01
CA THR A 510 -29.28 8.42 -26.86
C THR A 510 -27.89 8.66 -26.30
N ILE A 511 -27.11 9.50 -26.96
CA ILE A 511 -25.72 9.80 -26.66
C ILE A 511 -25.65 11.24 -26.17
N SER A 512 -25.12 11.42 -24.97
CA SER A 512 -24.82 12.75 -24.44
C SER A 512 -23.70 13.39 -25.24
N ALA A 513 -23.83 14.68 -25.51
CA ALA A 513 -22.86 15.42 -26.28
C ALA A 513 -22.30 16.59 -25.47
N VAL A 514 -21.02 16.89 -25.66
CA VAL A 514 -20.30 17.98 -24.99
C VAL A 514 -19.49 18.76 -26.02
N GLY A 515 -19.24 20.05 -25.74
CA GLY A 515 -18.45 20.90 -26.63
C GLY A 515 -19.18 21.22 -27.94
N ALA A 516 -18.56 20.92 -29.08
CA ALA A 516 -19.04 21.31 -30.41
C ALA A 516 -20.38 20.68 -30.79
N ALA A 517 -20.70 19.51 -30.24
CA ALA A 517 -22.04 18.95 -30.27
C ALA A 517 -22.78 19.37 -28.99
N ALA A 518 -23.42 20.53 -29.01
CA ALA A 518 -24.11 21.06 -27.83
C ALA A 518 -25.46 20.38 -27.52
N SER A 519 -25.96 19.53 -28.43
CA SER A 519 -27.25 18.84 -28.31
C SER A 519 -27.03 17.33 -28.35
N ALA A 520 -27.84 16.57 -27.59
CA ALA A 520 -27.78 15.11 -27.59
C ALA A 520 -28.08 14.54 -28.99
N TYR A 521 -27.54 13.36 -29.29
CA TYR A 521 -27.79 12.64 -30.54
C TYR A 521 -28.43 11.29 -30.25
N THR A 522 -29.19 10.77 -31.20
CA THR A 522 -29.49 9.35 -31.27
C THR A 522 -28.61 8.66 -32.29
N ALA A 523 -28.28 7.40 -32.04
CA ALA A 523 -27.61 6.52 -33.00
C ALA A 523 -28.21 5.12 -32.91
N GLN A 524 -28.07 4.33 -33.96
CA GLN A 524 -28.35 2.89 -33.96
C GLN A 524 -27.06 2.11 -33.69
N ILE A 525 -27.20 0.90 -33.14
CA ILE A 525 -26.09 -0.01 -32.87
C ILE A 525 -26.17 -1.29 -33.70
N SER A 526 -25.04 -1.74 -34.25
CA SER A 526 -24.90 -3.06 -34.88
C SER A 526 -23.76 -3.82 -34.23
N TYR A 527 -23.97 -5.12 -33.99
CA TYR A 527 -23.00 -6.08 -33.46
C TYR A 527 -22.42 -7.00 -34.54
N THR A 528 -22.75 -6.73 -35.81
CA THR A 528 -22.30 -7.51 -36.97
C THR A 528 -21.52 -6.65 -37.97
N GLY A 529 -21.05 -5.47 -37.54
CA GLY A 529 -20.27 -4.57 -38.38
C GLY A 529 -18.98 -5.22 -38.88
N ASN A 530 -18.42 -4.68 -39.94
CA ASN A 530 -17.11 -5.05 -40.45
C ASN A 530 -16.35 -3.76 -40.80
N GLU A 531 -15.46 -3.33 -39.91
CA GLU A 531 -14.65 -2.12 -40.08
C GLU A 531 -13.71 -2.26 -41.29
N ALA A 532 -13.13 -3.44 -41.49
CA ALA A 532 -12.20 -3.68 -42.59
C ALA A 532 -12.86 -3.48 -43.97
N LEU A 533 -14.16 -3.67 -44.07
CA LEU A 533 -14.96 -3.44 -45.28
C LEU A 533 -15.83 -2.18 -45.22
N GLY A 534 -15.89 -1.48 -44.09
CA GLY A 534 -16.78 -0.33 -43.88
C GLY A 534 -18.28 -0.69 -44.00
N THR A 535 -18.68 -1.89 -43.58
CA THR A 535 -20.08 -2.35 -43.65
C THR A 535 -20.72 -2.48 -42.27
N LEU A 536 -22.06 -2.33 -42.21
CA LEU A 536 -22.85 -2.47 -40.98
C LEU A 536 -23.13 -3.93 -40.60
N THR A 537 -22.93 -4.85 -41.54
CA THR A 537 -23.18 -6.29 -41.41
C THR A 537 -22.02 -7.08 -42.04
N GLY A 538 -22.00 -8.40 -41.83
CA GLY A 538 -21.01 -9.29 -42.46
C GLY A 538 -19.69 -9.43 -41.69
N GLY A 539 -19.64 -8.93 -40.46
CA GLY A 539 -18.54 -9.14 -39.53
C GLY A 539 -19.05 -9.36 -38.11
N ASN A 540 -18.24 -8.92 -37.15
CA ASN A 540 -18.35 -9.14 -35.72
C ASN A 540 -17.96 -7.89 -34.92
N ASP A 541 -17.86 -6.74 -35.57
CA ASP A 541 -17.54 -5.46 -34.94
C ASP A 541 -18.80 -4.81 -34.36
N VAL A 542 -18.59 -3.95 -33.35
CA VAL A 542 -19.66 -3.13 -32.79
C VAL A 542 -19.55 -1.71 -33.32
N VAL A 543 -20.58 -1.28 -34.03
CA VAL A 543 -20.63 0.02 -34.72
C VAL A 543 -21.84 0.83 -34.31
N LEU A 544 -21.63 2.13 -34.08
CA LEU A 544 -22.68 3.13 -33.96
C LEU A 544 -22.87 3.83 -35.31
N TYR A 545 -24.12 3.96 -35.77
CA TYR A 545 -24.45 4.50 -37.09
C TYR A 545 -25.80 5.24 -37.09
N ASN A 546 -26.19 5.85 -38.22
CA ASN A 546 -27.44 6.60 -38.38
C ASN A 546 -27.64 7.69 -37.32
N PHE A 547 -26.63 8.54 -37.16
CA PHE A 547 -26.68 9.62 -36.18
C PHE A 547 -27.75 10.66 -36.56
N SER A 548 -28.59 11.02 -35.60
CA SER A 548 -29.59 12.08 -35.74
C SER A 548 -29.55 13.00 -34.51
N PRO A 549 -29.57 14.32 -34.67
CA PRO A 549 -29.76 15.23 -33.55
C PRO A 549 -31.07 14.91 -32.83
N VAL A 550 -31.05 14.89 -31.49
CA VAL A 550 -32.27 14.87 -30.69
C VAL A 550 -32.89 16.26 -30.81
N PRO A 551 -34.11 16.41 -31.35
CA PRO A 551 -34.72 17.72 -31.49
C PRO A 551 -34.81 18.40 -30.11
N GLU A 552 -34.21 19.58 -29.99
CA GLU A 552 -34.48 20.42 -28.84
C GLU A 552 -35.99 20.69 -28.77
N PRO A 553 -36.62 20.68 -27.60
CA PRO A 553 -38.05 20.95 -27.47
C PRO A 553 -38.36 22.44 -27.74
N ALA A 554 -38.20 22.87 -29.00
CA ALA A 554 -38.48 24.20 -29.50
C ALA A 554 -39.95 24.60 -29.27
N MET A 555 -40.83 23.61 -29.13
CA MET A 555 -42.26 23.83 -28.87
C MET A 555 -42.57 24.22 -27.42
N LEU A 556 -41.77 23.82 -26.42
CA LEU A 556 -42.07 24.19 -25.04
C LEU A 556 -41.72 25.65 -24.76
N LEU A 557 -40.59 26.13 -25.30
CA LEU A 557 -40.17 27.52 -25.10
C LEU A 557 -41.05 28.51 -25.90
N SER A 558 -41.47 28.15 -27.12
CA SER A 558 -42.38 28.98 -27.91
C SER A 558 -43.80 29.03 -27.34
N VAL A 559 -44.33 27.93 -26.79
CA VAL A 559 -45.62 27.92 -26.09
C VAL A 559 -45.57 28.74 -24.80
N VAL A 560 -44.48 28.66 -24.02
CA VAL A 560 -44.31 29.48 -22.82
C VAL A 560 -44.10 30.95 -23.17
N ALA A 561 -43.32 31.27 -24.21
CA ALA A 561 -43.10 32.64 -24.66
C ALA A 561 -44.38 33.28 -25.24
N LEU A 562 -45.16 32.54 -26.03
CA LEU A 562 -46.46 32.99 -26.52
C LEU A 562 -47.47 33.15 -25.38
N GLY A 563 -47.49 32.21 -24.42
CA GLY A 563 -48.31 32.31 -23.21
C GLY A 563 -47.96 33.55 -22.38
N ALA A 564 -46.67 33.79 -22.10
CA ALA A 564 -46.19 34.97 -21.38
C ALA A 564 -46.48 36.28 -22.13
N GLY A 565 -46.34 36.28 -23.46
CA GLY A 565 -46.74 37.40 -24.32
C GLY A 565 -48.24 37.71 -24.22
N PHE A 566 -49.10 36.68 -24.23
CA PHE A 566 -50.55 36.83 -24.10
C PHE A 566 -50.95 37.38 -22.73
N PHE A 567 -50.34 36.88 -21.64
CA PHE A 567 -50.57 37.41 -20.29
C PHE A 567 -50.03 38.84 -20.13
N GLY A 568 -48.90 39.19 -20.76
CA GLY A 568 -48.38 40.55 -20.80
C GLY A 568 -49.33 41.54 -21.49
N ILE A 569 -49.91 41.15 -22.63
CA ILE A 569 -50.90 41.95 -23.37
C ILE A 569 -52.20 42.12 -22.55
N LEU A 570 -52.68 41.05 -21.90
CA LEU A 570 -53.86 41.13 -21.03
C LEU A 570 -53.64 42.03 -19.81
N ARG A 571 -52.42 42.06 -19.25
CA ARG A 571 -52.06 42.96 -18.14
C ARG A 571 -52.03 44.44 -18.57
N ARG A 572 -51.49 44.75 -19.75
CA ARG A 572 -51.48 46.13 -20.30
C ARG A 572 -52.89 46.65 -20.59
N ARG A 573 -53.81 45.80 -21.05
CA ARG A 573 -55.21 46.20 -21.30
C ARG A 573 -55.96 46.58 -20.03
N ARG A 574 -55.66 45.96 -18.88
CA ARG A 574 -56.31 46.31 -17.60
C ARG A 574 -55.83 47.62 -16.98
N THR A 575 -54.64 48.11 -17.37
CA THR A 575 -54.11 49.39 -16.85
C THR A 575 -54.56 50.61 -17.67
N ALA A 576 -55.05 50.42 -18.90
CA ALA A 576 -55.50 51.50 -19.78
C ALA A 576 -56.97 51.93 -19.55
N THR A 577 -57.72 51.28 -18.65
CA THR A 577 -59.15 51.58 -18.39
C THR A 577 -59.38 52.25 -17.03
N ALA A 578 -58.34 52.87 -16.44
CA ALA A 578 -58.43 53.53 -15.13
C ALA A 578 -58.18 55.06 -15.19
N SER A 579 -58.38 55.71 -16.34
CA SER A 579 -58.39 57.16 -16.45
C SER A 579 -59.53 57.65 -17.35
N ILE A 580 -60.74 57.69 -16.80
CA ILE A 580 -61.76 58.69 -17.11
C ILE A 580 -62.33 59.16 -15.79
#